data_AF-A0A829GKA3-F1
#
_entry.id   AF-A0A829GKA3-F1
#
_cell.length_a   1.000
_cell.length_b   1.000
_cell.length_c   1.000
_cell.angle_alpha   90.00
_cell.angle_beta   90.00
_cell.angle_gamma   90.00
#
_symmetry.space_group_name_H-M   'P 1'
#
loop_
_entity.id
_entity.type
_entity.pdbx_description
1 polymer ?
#
loop_
_entity_poly.entity_id
_entity_poly.type
_entity_poly.pdbx_seq_one_letter_code
_entity_poly.pdbx_strand_id
1 'polypeptide(L)'
;MVKTYADIVKMPSAQKAYRQFFDILLSNDDENGAVLFHCTAGKDRTGMGAVYLLSALGVDGHTIRQDYLATNDLIQPMVEKNLAAARKHGATDALLANIQDLGTVSGAFLDSALATIDAEYGSMRDYLQDELKLTPSEKRDLRELYLQ
;
A
#
# COMPACT_ATOMS: atom_id res chain seq x y z
N MET A 1 -1.78 14.44 -1.89
CA MET A 1 -1.47 13.04 -1.58
C MET A 1 -0.35 12.44 -2.45
N VAL A 2 -0.21 12.80 -3.74
CA VAL A 2 0.89 12.33 -4.63
C VAL A 2 2.28 12.37 -3.96
N LYS A 3 2.71 13.53 -3.45
CA LYS A 3 3.99 13.65 -2.74
C LYS A 3 4.14 12.66 -1.57
N THR A 4 3.06 12.46 -0.80
CA THR A 4 3.06 11.53 0.34
C THR A 4 3.35 10.09 -0.10
N TYR A 5 2.92 9.67 -1.28
CA TYR A 5 3.22 8.33 -1.80
C TYR A 5 4.69 8.18 -2.23
N ALA A 6 5.29 9.23 -2.79
CA ALA A 6 6.73 9.27 -3.00
C ALA A 6 7.50 9.21 -1.66
N ASP A 7 7.04 9.94 -0.64
CA ASP A 7 7.64 9.93 0.69
C ASP A 7 7.53 8.52 1.34
N ILE A 8 6.42 7.79 1.17
CA ILE A 8 6.27 6.41 1.65
C ILE A 8 7.35 5.48 1.08
N VAL A 9 7.76 5.69 -0.18
CA VAL A 9 8.84 4.92 -0.83
C VAL A 9 10.21 5.32 -0.28
N LYS A 10 10.44 6.62 -0.10
CA LYS A 10 11.79 7.16 0.14
C LYS A 10 12.19 7.24 1.62
N MET A 11 11.22 7.26 2.53
CA MET A 11 11.51 7.47 3.96
C MET A 11 12.21 6.24 4.57
N PRO A 12 13.39 6.40 5.21
CA PRO A 12 14.08 5.28 5.86
C PRO A 12 13.26 4.56 6.93
N SER A 13 12.40 5.30 7.64
CA SER A 13 11.50 4.72 8.63
C SER A 13 10.42 3.85 7.98
N ALA A 14 9.93 4.20 6.79
CA ALA A 14 8.97 3.41 6.05
C ALA A 14 9.62 2.14 5.49
N GLN A 15 10.81 2.27 4.88
CA GLN A 15 11.59 1.13 4.37
C GLN A 15 11.89 0.12 5.49
N LYS A 16 12.33 0.61 6.66
CA LYS A 16 12.52 -0.24 7.85
C LYS A 16 11.24 -0.95 8.28
N ALA A 17 10.10 -0.26 8.29
CA ALA A 17 8.82 -0.86 8.66
C ALA A 17 8.36 -1.92 7.65
N TYR A 18 8.57 -1.71 6.34
CA TYR A 18 8.24 -2.71 5.33
C TYR A 18 9.19 -3.91 5.37
N ARG A 19 10.47 -3.72 5.72
CA ARG A 19 11.35 -4.87 6.00
C ARG A 19 10.85 -5.70 7.17
N GLN A 20 10.49 -5.05 8.28
CA GLN A 20 9.91 -5.73 9.44
C GLN A 20 8.59 -6.45 9.11
N PHE A 21 7.79 -5.87 8.23
CA PHE A 21 6.58 -6.52 7.70
C PHE A 21 6.93 -7.83 6.97
N PHE A 22 7.95 -7.83 6.10
CA PHE A 22 8.42 -9.07 5.48
C PHE A 22 8.99 -10.08 6.48
N ASP A 23 9.70 -9.64 7.52
CA ASP A 23 10.19 -10.54 8.59
C ASP A 23 9.02 -11.27 9.27
N ILE A 24 7.92 -10.57 9.54
CA ILE A 24 6.70 -11.15 10.13
C ILE A 24 6.05 -12.14 9.16
N LEU A 25 5.93 -11.78 7.88
CA LEU A 25 5.34 -12.65 6.86
C LEU A 25 6.13 -13.96 6.70
N LEU A 26 7.47 -13.88 6.71
CA LEU A 26 8.38 -15.02 6.62
C LEU A 26 8.35 -15.91 7.86
N SER A 27 7.99 -15.35 9.01
CA SER A 27 7.89 -16.09 10.28
C SER A 27 6.51 -16.74 10.49
N ASN A 28 5.59 -16.65 9.51
CA ASN A 28 4.27 -17.26 9.57
C ASN A 28 4.32 -18.73 9.11
N ASP A 29 5.03 -19.57 9.85
CA ASP A 29 5.27 -20.99 9.55
C ASP A 29 4.19 -21.95 10.11
N ASP A 30 3.20 -21.41 10.83
CA ASP A 30 2.00 -22.16 11.21
C ASP A 30 1.08 -22.32 10.00
N GLU A 31 0.80 -23.57 9.61
CA GLU A 31 -0.12 -23.90 8.51
C GLU A 31 -1.53 -23.32 8.70
N ASN A 32 -1.93 -23.01 9.95
CA ASN A 32 -3.20 -22.35 10.26
C ASN A 32 -3.03 -20.88 10.66
N GLY A 33 -1.82 -20.34 10.56
CA GLY A 33 -1.48 -18.96 10.89
C GLY A 33 -1.94 -17.95 9.84
N ALA A 34 -2.22 -16.74 10.28
CA ALA A 34 -2.55 -15.63 9.38
C ALA A 34 -1.92 -14.32 9.89
N VAL A 35 -1.50 -13.47 8.95
CA VAL A 35 -0.96 -12.15 9.24
C VAL A 35 -2.00 -11.07 8.91
N LEU A 36 -2.42 -10.33 9.94
CA LEU A 36 -3.19 -9.10 9.79
C LEU A 36 -2.24 -7.90 9.87
N PHE A 37 -2.23 -7.06 8.83
CA PHE A 37 -1.48 -5.81 8.80
C PHE A 37 -2.40 -4.64 8.51
N HIS A 38 -2.22 -3.54 9.23
CA HIS A 38 -3.06 -2.36 9.08
C HIS A 38 -2.27 -1.08 9.38
N CYS A 39 -2.88 0.06 9.03
CA CYS A 39 -2.45 1.37 9.48
C CYS A 39 -3.63 2.04 10.21
N THR A 40 -3.71 3.36 10.25
CA THR A 40 -4.84 4.04 10.90
C THR A 40 -6.16 3.83 10.16
N ALA A 41 -6.14 3.97 8.83
CA ALA A 41 -7.34 3.88 7.99
C ALA A 41 -7.34 2.64 7.07
N GLY A 42 -6.29 1.81 7.13
CA GLY A 42 -6.16 0.62 6.29
C GLY A 42 -5.93 0.88 4.78
N LYS A 43 -5.68 2.14 4.35
CA LYS A 43 -5.61 2.50 2.92
C LYS A 43 -4.19 2.73 2.38
N ASP A 44 -3.49 3.77 2.82
CA ASP A 44 -2.28 4.22 2.10
C ASP A 44 -1.06 3.35 2.39
N ARG A 45 -0.63 3.31 3.66
CA ARG A 45 0.53 2.50 4.09
C ARG A 45 0.23 1.00 4.02
N THR A 46 -1.01 0.62 4.33
CA THR A 46 -1.47 -0.76 4.20
C THR A 46 -1.51 -1.19 2.73
N GLY A 47 -2.10 -0.37 1.86
CA GLY A 47 -2.15 -0.64 0.42
C GLY A 47 -0.76 -0.73 -0.19
N MET A 48 0.18 0.13 0.19
CA MET A 48 1.57 0.00 -0.26
C MET A 48 2.25 -1.28 0.25
N GLY A 49 1.96 -1.72 1.48
CA GLY A 49 2.40 -3.02 1.98
C GLY A 49 1.86 -4.18 1.14
N ALA A 50 0.58 -4.16 0.79
CA ALA A 50 -0.04 -5.14 -0.10
C ALA A 50 0.59 -5.12 -1.51
N VAL A 51 0.80 -3.93 -2.09
CA VAL A 51 1.50 -3.76 -3.38
C VAL A 51 2.87 -4.42 -3.35
N TYR A 52 3.67 -4.21 -2.30
CA TYR A 52 4.99 -4.83 -2.17
C TYR A 52 4.93 -6.34 -2.01
N LEU A 53 4.02 -6.85 -1.17
CA LEU A 53 3.84 -8.29 -0.98
C LEU A 53 3.41 -8.98 -2.28
N LEU A 54 2.36 -8.48 -2.94
CA LEU A 54 1.85 -9.06 -4.19
C LEU A 54 2.92 -8.99 -5.30
N SER A 55 3.70 -7.91 -5.35
CA SER A 55 4.85 -7.81 -6.27
C SER A 55 5.93 -8.84 -5.96
N ALA A 56 6.23 -9.10 -4.69
CA ALA A 56 7.19 -10.14 -4.28
C ALA A 56 6.69 -11.55 -4.62
N LEU A 57 5.37 -11.78 -4.55
CA LEU A 57 4.71 -13.02 -4.97
C LEU A 57 4.58 -13.15 -6.49
N GLY A 58 4.99 -12.15 -7.27
CA GLY A 58 4.99 -12.19 -8.73
C GLY A 58 3.58 -12.03 -9.35
N VAL A 59 2.64 -11.45 -8.61
CA VAL A 59 1.32 -11.10 -9.14
C VAL A 59 1.48 -9.97 -10.18
N ASP A 60 0.67 -10.00 -11.24
CA ASP A 60 0.76 -9.00 -12.29
C ASP A 60 0.28 -7.62 -11.84
N GLY A 61 0.83 -6.58 -12.45
CA GLY A 61 0.57 -5.19 -12.05
C GLY A 61 -0.89 -4.73 -12.25
N HIS A 62 -1.66 -5.38 -13.13
CA HIS A 62 -3.07 -5.05 -13.31
C HIS A 62 -3.88 -5.52 -12.11
N THR A 63 -3.67 -6.77 -11.69
CA THR A 63 -4.29 -7.35 -10.48
C THR A 63 -3.91 -6.56 -9.23
N ILE A 64 -2.64 -6.19 -9.07
CA ILE A 64 -2.18 -5.37 -7.93
C ILE A 64 -2.89 -4.01 -7.89
N ARG A 65 -3.04 -3.35 -9.04
CA ARG A 65 -3.75 -2.07 -9.11
C ARG A 65 -5.24 -2.23 -8.78
N GLN A 66 -5.87 -3.30 -9.24
CA GLN A 66 -7.27 -3.59 -8.93
C GLN A 66 -7.48 -3.76 -7.43
N ASP A 67 -6.64 -4.56 -6.77
CA ASP A 67 -6.66 -4.75 -5.31
C ASP A 67 -6.51 -3.41 -4.57
N TYR A 68 -5.50 -2.61 -4.93
CA TYR A 68 -5.31 -1.28 -4.33
C TYR A 68 -6.55 -0.38 -4.46
N LEU A 69 -7.16 -0.33 -5.65
CA LEU A 69 -8.33 0.52 -5.91
C LEU A 69 -9.63 -0.01 -5.29
N ALA A 70 -9.75 -1.31 -5.04
CA ALA A 70 -10.89 -1.91 -4.36
C ALA A 70 -11.11 -1.35 -2.94
N THR A 71 -10.07 -0.77 -2.34
CA THR A 71 -10.16 0.02 -1.10
C THR A 71 -11.31 1.03 -1.17
N ASN A 72 -11.50 1.72 -2.31
CA ASN A 72 -12.50 2.77 -2.46
C ASN A 72 -13.94 2.27 -2.24
N ASP A 73 -14.25 1.05 -2.67
CA ASP A 73 -15.59 0.46 -2.53
C ASP A 73 -15.92 0.23 -1.04
N LEU A 74 -14.93 -0.14 -0.24
CA LEU A 74 -15.09 -0.42 1.18
C LEU A 74 -15.22 0.85 2.03
N ILE A 75 -14.52 1.92 1.65
CA ILE A 75 -14.48 3.17 2.43
C ILE A 75 -15.57 4.18 2.01
N GLN A 76 -16.17 4.00 0.83
CA GLN A 76 -17.09 4.97 0.24
C GLN A 76 -18.20 5.38 1.22
N PRO A 77 -18.87 4.47 1.95
CA PRO A 77 -19.92 4.87 2.90
C PRO A 77 -19.41 5.80 4.01
N MET A 78 -18.18 5.59 4.48
CA MET A 78 -17.56 6.44 5.49
C MET A 78 -17.22 7.82 4.92
N VAL A 79 -16.68 7.89 3.70
CA VAL A 79 -16.34 9.15 3.04
C VAL A 79 -17.60 9.97 2.77
N GLU A 80 -18.66 9.35 2.25
CA GLU A 80 -19.95 10.00 2.01
C GLU A 80 -20.56 10.56 3.30
N LYS A 81 -20.50 9.81 4.40
CA LYS A 81 -20.93 10.28 5.72
C LYS A 81 -20.15 11.52 6.17
N ASN A 82 -18.82 11.52 6.00
CA ASN A 82 -17.97 12.64 6.36
C ASN A 82 -18.26 13.88 5.51
N LEU A 83 -18.46 13.70 4.20
CA LEU A 83 -18.85 14.78 3.29
C LEU A 83 -20.21 15.37 3.64
N ALA A 84 -21.22 14.53 3.92
CA ALA A 84 -22.54 15.00 4.33
C ALA A 84 -22.48 15.79 5.64
N ALA A 85 -21.71 15.32 6.62
CA ALA A 85 -21.48 16.03 7.87
C ALA A 85 -20.79 17.38 7.63
N ALA A 86 -19.75 17.44 6.80
CA ALA A 86 -19.04 18.67 6.48
C ALA A 86 -19.94 19.69 5.78
N ARG A 87 -20.74 19.26 4.80
CA ARG A 87 -21.74 20.11 4.12
C ARG A 87 -22.72 20.73 5.11
N LYS A 88 -23.22 19.94 6.07
CA LYS A 88 -24.13 20.43 7.12
C LYS A 88 -23.51 21.53 7.99
N HIS A 89 -22.20 21.53 8.16
CA HIS A 89 -21.47 22.55 8.93
C HIS A 89 -20.96 23.71 8.05
N GLY A 90 -21.42 23.84 6.80
CA GLY A 90 -21.06 24.95 5.93
C GLY A 90 -19.65 24.84 5.33
N ALA A 91 -19.13 23.63 5.16
CA ALA A 91 -17.84 23.41 4.52
C ALA A 91 -17.79 24.01 3.10
N THR A 92 -16.65 24.62 2.75
CA THR A 92 -16.38 25.10 1.41
C THR A 92 -16.11 23.94 0.44
N ASP A 93 -16.24 24.19 -0.87
CA ASP A 93 -15.92 23.18 -1.89
C ASP A 93 -14.47 22.68 -1.78
N ALA A 94 -13.54 23.57 -1.43
CA ALA A 94 -12.14 23.21 -1.19
C ALA A 94 -12.00 22.23 -0.01
N LEU A 95 -12.75 22.42 1.08
CA LEU A 95 -12.72 21.50 2.21
C LEU A 95 -13.36 20.16 1.84
N LEU A 96 -14.46 20.16 1.07
CA LEU A 96 -15.10 18.94 0.60
C LEU A 96 -14.17 18.12 -0.32
N ALA A 97 -13.48 18.80 -1.24
CA ALA A 97 -12.46 18.16 -2.10
C ALA A 97 -11.34 17.54 -1.26
N ASN A 98 -10.84 18.24 -0.25
CA ASN A 98 -9.82 17.70 0.65
C ASN A 98 -10.32 16.47 1.44
N ILE A 99 -11.57 16.48 1.91
CA ILE A 99 -12.16 15.32 2.60
C ILE A 99 -12.25 14.12 1.67
N GLN A 100 -12.67 14.34 0.42
CA GLN A 100 -12.71 13.28 -0.59
C GLN A 100 -11.30 12.72 -0.82
N ASP A 101 -10.33 13.56 -1.19
CA ASP A 101 -8.97 13.15 -1.54
C ASP A 101 -8.22 12.48 -0.40
N LEU A 102 -8.40 12.96 0.84
CA LEU A 102 -7.79 12.36 2.03
C LEU A 102 -8.53 11.10 2.46
N GLY A 103 -9.84 11.03 2.20
CA GLY A 103 -10.69 9.89 2.51
C GLY A 103 -10.39 8.70 1.62
N THR A 104 -10.08 8.93 0.33
CA THR A 104 -9.95 7.89 -0.68
C THR A 104 -8.51 7.54 -1.07
N VAL A 105 -8.40 6.59 -1.99
CA VAL A 105 -7.19 6.31 -2.77
C VAL A 105 -7.44 6.62 -4.25
N SER A 106 -6.38 6.80 -5.05
CA SER A 106 -6.51 7.04 -6.48
C SER A 106 -5.37 6.40 -7.26
N GLY A 107 -5.59 6.13 -8.55
CA GLY A 107 -4.55 5.60 -9.43
C GLY A 107 -3.30 6.50 -9.45
N ALA A 108 -3.50 7.82 -9.46
CA ALA A 108 -2.40 8.79 -9.45
C ALA A 108 -1.50 8.70 -8.19
N PHE A 109 -2.04 8.23 -7.07
CA PHE A 109 -1.25 8.05 -5.85
C PHE A 109 -0.35 6.82 -5.98
N LEU A 110 -0.91 5.70 -6.43
CA LEU A 110 -0.13 4.49 -6.74
C LEU A 110 0.91 4.77 -7.83
N ASP A 111 0.52 5.46 -8.91
CA ASP A 111 1.42 5.83 -10.01
C ASP A 111 2.59 6.67 -9.52
N SER A 112 2.35 7.58 -8.57
CA SER A 112 3.42 8.35 -7.94
C SER A 112 4.42 7.47 -7.20
N ALA A 113 3.96 6.44 -6.48
CA ALA A 113 4.85 5.53 -5.78
C ALA A 113 5.65 4.68 -6.78
N LEU A 114 4.98 4.09 -7.76
CA LEU A 114 5.61 3.26 -8.79
C LEU A 114 6.63 4.06 -9.62
N ALA A 115 6.28 5.27 -10.06
CA ALA A 115 7.20 6.14 -10.77
C ALA A 115 8.41 6.55 -9.92
N THR A 116 8.21 6.75 -8.60
CA THR A 116 9.32 7.03 -7.68
C THR A 116 10.24 5.82 -7.56
N ILE A 117 9.68 4.61 -7.47
CA ILE A 117 10.43 3.36 -7.43
C ILE A 117 11.28 3.19 -8.69
N ASP A 118 10.67 3.34 -9.88
CA ASP A 118 11.38 3.18 -11.15
C ASP A 118 12.47 4.24 -11.33
N ALA A 119 12.19 5.51 -10.98
CA ALA A 119 13.13 6.61 -11.19
C ALA A 119 14.34 6.59 -10.23
N GLU A 120 14.15 6.19 -8.97
CA GLU A 120 15.17 6.31 -7.93
C GLU A 120 15.86 4.97 -7.62
N TYR A 121 15.19 3.85 -7.90
CA TYR A 121 15.65 2.50 -7.54
C TYR A 121 15.67 1.53 -8.74
N GLY A 122 15.28 2.00 -9.94
CA GLY A 122 15.39 1.25 -11.20
C GLY A 122 14.17 0.38 -11.51
N SER A 123 13.71 -0.44 -10.55
CA SER A 123 12.48 -1.23 -10.71
C SER A 123 11.91 -1.69 -9.38
N MET A 124 10.65 -2.12 -9.36
CA MET A 124 10.04 -2.79 -8.19
C MET A 124 10.88 -3.98 -7.70
N ARG A 125 11.44 -4.77 -8.63
CA ARG A 125 12.28 -5.92 -8.26
C ARG A 125 13.50 -5.48 -7.47
N ASP A 126 14.18 -4.46 -7.97
CA ASP A 126 15.42 -3.94 -7.41
C ASP A 126 15.14 -3.21 -6.09
N TYR A 127 14.05 -2.44 -5.99
CA TYR A 127 13.60 -1.83 -4.73
C TYR A 127 13.32 -2.87 -3.63
N LEU A 128 12.57 -3.95 -3.95
CA LEU A 128 12.32 -5.02 -2.98
C LEU A 128 13.62 -5.68 -2.52
N GLN A 129 14.56 -5.92 -3.44
CA GLN A 129 15.80 -6.64 -3.13
C GLN A 129 16.82 -5.76 -2.42
N ASP A 130 17.08 -4.57 -2.94
CA ASP A 130 18.22 -3.76 -2.56
C ASP A 130 17.84 -2.74 -1.49
N GLU A 131 16.60 -2.23 -1.47
CA GLU A 131 16.14 -1.28 -0.45
C GLU A 131 15.43 -2.01 0.70
N LEU A 132 14.45 -2.86 0.39
CA LEU A 132 13.74 -3.64 1.41
C LEU A 132 14.48 -4.93 1.81
N LYS A 133 15.67 -5.18 1.25
CA LYS A 133 16.54 -6.32 1.59
C LYS A 133 15.88 -7.69 1.45
N LEU A 134 14.86 -7.81 0.59
CA LEU A 134 14.15 -9.06 0.35
C LEU A 134 14.91 -9.95 -0.63
N THR A 135 15.63 -10.92 -0.08
CA THR A 135 16.54 -11.79 -0.83
C THR A 135 15.80 -12.73 -1.78
N PRO A 136 16.46 -13.28 -2.81
CA PRO A 136 15.84 -14.28 -3.68
C PRO A 136 15.38 -15.55 -2.96
N SER A 137 16.00 -15.95 -1.85
CA SER A 137 15.52 -17.07 -1.03
C SER A 137 14.24 -16.71 -0.30
N GLU A 138 14.21 -15.57 0.38
CA GLU A 138 13.01 -15.11 1.09
C GLU A 138 11.82 -14.91 0.13
N LYS A 139 12.06 -14.45 -1.11
CA LYS A 139 11.00 -14.39 -2.13
C LYS A 139 10.45 -15.77 -2.48
N ARG A 140 11.27 -16.82 -2.48
CA ARG A 140 10.78 -18.20 -2.70
C ARG A 140 10.00 -18.69 -1.49
N ASP A 141 10.51 -18.46 -0.29
CA ASP A 141 9.86 -18.87 0.96
C ASP A 141 8.47 -18.20 1.09
N LEU A 142 8.35 -16.91 0.77
CA LEU A 142 7.05 -16.23 0.70
C LEU A 142 6.08 -16.87 -0.31
N ARG A 143 6.58 -17.34 -1.46
CA ARG A 143 5.72 -18.00 -2.45
C ARG A 143 5.24 -19.36 -1.95
N GLU A 144 6.08 -20.11 -1.24
CA GLU A 144 5.71 -21.38 -0.62
C GLU A 144 4.67 -21.18 0.49
N LEU A 145 4.77 -20.08 1.26
CA LEU A 145 3.84 -19.76 2.34
C LEU A 145 2.47 -19.27 1.85
N TYR A 146 2.40 -18.48 0.77
CA TYR A 146 1.20 -17.72 0.42
C TYR A 146 0.57 -18.07 -0.93
N LEU A 147 1.15 -18.97 -1.73
CA LEU A 147 0.58 -19.43 -2.99
C LEU A 147 0.17 -20.91 -2.93
N GLN A 148 -0.80 -21.31 -3.77
CA GLN A 148 -1.26 -22.68 -3.96
C GLN A 148 -0.54 -23.38 -5.11
#